data_AF-A0A096CMW6-F1
#
_entry.id   AF-A0A096CMW6-F1
#
_cell.length_a   1.000
_cell.length_b   1.000
_cell.length_c   1.000
_cell.angle_alpha   90.00
_cell.angle_beta   90.00
_cell.angle_gamma   90.00
#
_symmetry.space_group_name_H-M   'P 1'
#
loop_
_entity.id
_entity.type
_entity.pdbx_description
1 polymer ?
#
loop_
_entity_poly.entity_id
_entity_poly.type
_entity_poly.pdbx_seq_one_letter_code
_entity_poly.pdbx_strand_id
1 'polypeptide(L)'
;MPKLRDTPKTRMDRAFMAALRYGQAMRGETDKDTMRLMPKSTATYYKRLHNLDGFTREELRILIPRYFNDRQLCDAFGVEYHGGTPELKGDSSNA
;
A
#
# COMPACT_ATOMS: atom_id res chain seq x y z
N MET A 1 16.51 -19.13 21.46
CA MET A 1 15.91 -17.79 21.62
C MET A 1 14.41 -17.91 21.45
N PRO A 2 13.56 -17.47 22.39
CA PRO A 2 12.12 -17.43 22.17
C PRO A 2 11.84 -16.46 21.02
N LYS A 3 11.12 -16.89 19.98
CA LYS A 3 10.64 -15.97 18.94
C LYS A 3 9.71 -14.98 19.63
N LEU A 4 10.10 -13.71 19.73
CA LEU A 4 9.22 -12.65 20.20
C LEU A 4 7.90 -12.76 19.42
N ARG A 5 6.78 -12.93 20.14
CA ARG A 5 5.45 -12.92 19.51
C ARG A 5 5.31 -11.59 18.79
N ASP A 6 5.10 -11.64 17.47
CA ASP A 6 4.84 -10.44 16.67
C ASP A 6 3.66 -9.68 17.26
N THR A 7 3.87 -8.41 17.58
CA THR A 7 2.81 -7.54 18.07
C THR A 7 1.79 -7.30 16.96
N PRO A 8 0.51 -6.98 17.29
CA PRO A 8 -0.48 -6.58 16.29
C PRO A 8 0.04 -5.46 15.36
N LYS A 9 0.75 -4.48 15.92
CA LYS A 9 1.40 -3.41 15.15
C LYS A 9 2.42 -3.95 14.16
N THR A 10 3.36 -4.77 14.59
CA THR A 10 4.40 -5.34 13.71
C THR A 10 3.79 -6.15 12.56
N ARG A 11 2.71 -6.88 12.82
CA ARG A 11 1.98 -7.61 11.76
C ARG A 11 1.33 -6.67 10.75
N MET A 12 0.67 -5.61 11.23
CA MET A 12 0.05 -4.60 10.37
C MET A 12 1.10 -3.85 9.54
N ASP A 13 2.19 -3.41 10.16
CA ASP A 13 3.29 -2.71 9.48
C ASP A 13 3.88 -3.58 8.35
N ARG A 14 4.06 -4.87 8.62
CA ARG A 14 4.53 -5.85 7.62
C ARG A 14 3.52 -6.01 6.48
N ALA A 15 2.23 -6.14 6.78
CA ALA A 15 1.18 -6.27 5.78
C ALA A 15 1.09 -5.02 4.90
N PHE A 16 1.14 -3.83 5.50
CA PHE A 16 1.12 -2.56 4.79
C PHE A 16 2.30 -2.44 3.82
N MET A 17 3.53 -2.72 4.29
CA MET A 17 4.72 -2.66 3.44
C MET A 17 4.68 -3.71 2.33
N ALA A 18 4.23 -4.93 2.61
CA ALA A 18 4.11 -5.98 1.61
C ALA A 18 3.14 -5.57 0.49
N ALA A 19 1.99 -5.01 0.86
CA ALA A 19 0.99 -4.58 -0.11
C ALA A 19 1.44 -3.35 -0.92
N LEU A 20 2.11 -2.36 -0.28
CA LEU A 20 2.71 -1.24 -0.99
C LEU A 20 3.73 -1.72 -2.03
N ARG A 21 4.63 -2.64 -1.65
CA ARG A 21 5.65 -3.20 -2.56
C ARG A 21 5.03 -4.01 -3.68
N TYR A 22 4.00 -4.80 -3.37
CA TYR A 22 3.25 -5.55 -4.37
C TYR A 22 2.59 -4.62 -5.39
N GLY A 23 1.87 -3.58 -4.94
CA GLY A 23 1.21 -2.63 -5.82
C GLY A 23 2.19 -1.82 -6.68
N GLN A 24 3.35 -1.44 -6.13
CA GLN A 24 4.44 -0.83 -6.89
C GLN A 24 4.96 -1.77 -7.98
N ALA A 25 5.25 -3.04 -7.64
CA ALA A 25 5.75 -4.03 -8.59
C ALA A 25 4.76 -4.31 -9.73
N MET A 26 3.47 -4.44 -9.42
CA MET A 26 2.40 -4.64 -10.41
C MET A 26 2.29 -3.49 -11.43
N ARG A 27 2.76 -2.30 -11.07
CA ARG A 27 2.71 -1.09 -11.89
C ARG A 27 4.07 -0.69 -12.49
N GLY A 28 5.13 -1.46 -12.19
CA GLY A 28 6.49 -1.09 -12.58
C GLY A 28 7.01 0.19 -11.92
N GLU A 29 6.46 0.55 -10.76
CA GLU A 29 6.78 1.80 -10.05
C GLU A 29 7.85 1.60 -8.98
N THR A 30 8.64 2.65 -8.75
CA THR A 30 9.61 2.71 -7.64
C THR A 30 9.10 3.59 -6.51
N ASP A 31 9.79 3.57 -5.37
CA ASP A 31 9.54 4.53 -4.29
C ASP A 31 9.65 5.99 -4.76
N LYS A 32 10.51 6.27 -5.73
CA LYS A 32 10.66 7.62 -6.29
C LYS A 32 9.40 8.04 -7.06
N ASP A 33 8.73 7.10 -7.72
CA ASP A 33 7.50 7.37 -8.45
C ASP A 33 6.33 7.58 -7.49
N THR A 34 6.22 6.73 -6.46
CA THR A 34 5.24 6.90 -5.39
C THR A 34 5.42 8.22 -4.66
N MET A 35 6.67 8.58 -4.33
CA MET A 35 7.03 9.81 -3.64
C MET A 35 6.57 11.06 -4.42
N ARG A 36 6.65 11.06 -5.75
CA ARG A 36 6.21 12.19 -6.59
C ARG A 36 4.71 12.46 -6.50
N LEU A 37 3.93 11.49 -6.06
CA LEU A 37 2.49 11.61 -5.88
C LEU A 37 2.12 12.22 -4.52
N MET A 38 3.07 12.28 -3.59
CA MET A 38 2.78 12.73 -2.23
C MET A 38 2.58 14.26 -2.20
N PRO A 39 1.60 14.75 -1.41
CA PRO A 39 1.29 16.19 -1.33
C PRO A 39 2.36 16.97 -0.57
N LYS A 40 3.23 16.28 0.18
CA LYS A 40 4.31 16.85 0.99
C LYS A 40 5.68 16.59 0.37
N SER A 41 6.72 17.09 1.03
CA SER A 41 8.11 16.94 0.57
C SER A 41 8.55 15.47 0.46
N THR A 42 9.46 15.23 -0.46
CA THR A 42 10.12 13.93 -0.72
C THR A 42 10.69 13.29 0.55
N ALA A 43 11.35 14.09 1.40
CA ALA A 43 11.90 13.64 2.67
C ALA A 43 10.83 13.13 3.66
N THR A 44 9.61 13.64 3.55
CA THR A 44 8.49 13.21 4.40
C THR A 44 8.07 11.78 4.06
N TYR A 45 8.00 11.42 2.78
CA TYR A 45 7.62 10.07 2.35
C TYR A 45 8.58 9.01 2.89
N TYR A 46 9.89 9.19 2.74
CA TYR A 46 10.86 8.23 3.28
C TYR A 46 10.81 8.15 4.81
N LYS A 47 10.57 9.27 5.51
CA LYS A 47 10.31 9.24 6.96
C LYS A 47 9.06 8.43 7.30
N ARG A 48 8.00 8.48 6.48
CA ARG A 48 6.80 7.65 6.66
C ARG A 48 7.10 6.17 6.45
N LEU A 49 7.93 5.80 5.48
CA LEU A 49 8.31 4.40 5.28
C LEU A 49 9.07 3.81 6.49
N HIS A 50 9.80 4.63 7.23
CA HIS A 50 10.45 4.22 8.48
C HIS A 50 9.50 4.21 9.69
N ASN A 51 8.44 5.02 9.66
CA ASN A 51 7.41 5.07 10.70
C ASN A 51 6.02 5.19 10.07
N LEU A 52 5.38 4.04 9.87
CA LEU A 52 4.12 3.93 9.12
C LEU A 52 2.94 4.62 9.81
N ASP A 53 2.96 4.74 11.14
CA ASP A 53 1.95 5.48 11.91
C ASP A 53 1.93 6.97 11.53
N GLY A 54 3.01 7.45 10.90
CA GLY A 54 3.10 8.81 10.42
C GLY A 54 2.23 9.10 9.19
N PHE A 55 1.82 8.10 8.41
CA PHE A 55 1.02 8.34 7.21
C PHE A 55 -0.29 9.04 7.56
N THR A 56 -0.52 10.18 6.92
CA THR A 56 -1.74 10.95 7.07
C THR A 56 -2.86 10.38 6.22
N ARG A 57 -4.11 10.68 6.58
CA ARG A 57 -5.28 10.28 5.77
C ARG A 57 -5.22 10.82 4.34
N GLU A 58 -4.63 12.00 4.13
CA GLU A 58 -4.44 12.59 2.81
C GLU A 58 -3.46 11.77 1.96
N GLU A 59 -2.30 11.38 2.53
CA GLU A 59 -1.33 10.51 1.85
C GLU A 59 -1.92 9.12 1.56
N LEU A 60 -2.68 8.55 2.49
CA LEU A 60 -3.34 7.25 2.31
C LEU A 60 -4.41 7.27 1.22
N ARG A 61 -5.13 8.38 1.02
CA ARG A 61 -6.09 8.53 -0.08
C ARG A 61 -5.43 8.48 -1.47
N ILE A 62 -4.11 8.64 -1.55
CA ILE A 62 -3.35 8.51 -2.80
C ILE A 62 -2.82 7.08 -2.94
N LEU A 63 -2.25 6.52 -1.87
CA LEU A 63 -1.62 5.20 -1.90
C LEU A 63 -2.64 4.06 -2.02
N ILE A 64 -3.70 4.10 -1.22
CA ILE A 64 -4.67 3.00 -1.12
C ILE A 64 -5.35 2.73 -2.47
N PRO A 65 -6.04 3.69 -3.12
CA PRO A 65 -6.71 3.41 -4.38
C PRO A 65 -5.76 3.16 -5.56
N ARG A 66 -4.48 3.56 -5.45
CA ARG A 66 -3.49 3.32 -6.50
C ARG A 66 -2.96 1.89 -6.49
N TYR A 67 -2.69 1.37 -5.30
CA TYR A 67 -1.95 0.11 -5.12
C TYR A 67 -2.81 -1.04 -4.64
N PHE A 68 -4.02 -0.75 -4.18
CA PHE A 68 -4.95 -1.74 -3.65
C PHE A 68 -6.24 -1.63 -4.45
N ASN A 69 -6.77 -2.76 -4.89
CA ASN A 69 -8.14 -2.82 -5.37
C ASN A 69 -9.10 -3.09 -4.20
N ASP A 70 -10.36 -2.72 -4.36
CA ASP A 70 -11.38 -2.86 -3.31
C ASP A 70 -11.53 -4.31 -2.84
N ARG A 71 -11.35 -5.28 -3.75
CA ARG A 71 -11.42 -6.71 -3.41
C ARG A 71 -10.30 -7.12 -2.45
N GLN A 72 -9.06 -6.70 -2.70
CA GLN A 72 -7.91 -6.95 -1.81
C GLN A 72 -8.10 -6.29 -0.44
N LEU A 73 -8.71 -5.10 -0.42
CA LEU A 73 -9.05 -4.44 0.85
C LEU A 73 -10.15 -5.19 1.60
N CYS A 74 -11.21 -5.60 0.91
CA CYS A 74 -12.30 -6.39 1.48
C CYS A 74 -11.79 -7.71 2.08
N ASP A 75 -10.95 -8.45 1.33
CA ASP A 75 -10.31 -9.67 1.80
C ASP A 75 -9.45 -9.43 3.04
N ALA A 76 -8.67 -8.33 3.06
CA ALA A 76 -7.83 -7.97 4.19
C ALA A 76 -8.64 -7.58 5.45
N PHE A 77 -9.82 -6.99 5.28
CA PHE A 77 -10.71 -6.61 6.37
C PHE A 77 -11.73 -7.70 6.76
N GLY A 78 -11.75 -8.84 6.03
CA GLY A 78 -12.69 -9.93 6.27
C GLY A 78 -14.15 -9.54 6.00
N VAL A 79 -14.37 -8.60 5.07
CA VAL A 79 -15.70 -8.15 4.66
C VAL A 79 -16.01 -8.66 3.26
N GLU A 80 -17.26 -8.98 3.00
CA GLU A 80 -17.70 -9.45 1.69
C GLU A 80 -17.56 -8.33 0.64
N TYR A 81 -16.92 -8.64 -0.49
CA TYR A 81 -16.80 -7.69 -1.59
C TYR A 81 -18.09 -7.66 -2.40
N HIS A 82 -18.81 -6.53 -2.37
CA HIS A 82 -20.09 -6.37 -3.05
C HIS A 82 -20.02 -5.76 -4.46
N GLY A 83 -18.82 -5.58 -5.03
CA GLY A 83 -18.65 -5.29 -6.47
C GLY A 83 -19.11 -3.90 -6.91
N GLY A 84 -18.18 -2.96 -7.05
CA GLY A 84 -18.45 -1.64 -7.66
C GLY A 84 -17.26 -0.98 -8.34
N THR A 85 -16.04 -1.49 -8.10
CA THR A 85 -14.80 -0.85 -8.54
C THR A 85 -14.10 -1.73 -9.58
N PRO A 86 -13.71 -1.18 -10.75
CA PRO A 86 -13.04 -1.94 -11.80
C PRO A 86 -11.74 -2.57 -11.29
N GLU A 87 -11.42 -3.77 -11.75
CA GLU A 87 -10.11 -4.38 -11.51
C GLU A 87 -9.00 -3.46 -12.05
N LEU A 88 -7.94 -3.25 -11.26
CA LEU A 88 -6.71 -2.60 -11.72
C LEU A 88 -6.07 -3.51 -12.78
N LYS A 89 -6.45 -3.35 -14.04
CA LYS A 89 -5.77 -4.00 -15.17
C LYS A 89 -4.32 -3.54 -15.15
N GLY A 90 -3.39 -4.46 -14.94
CA GLY A 90 -2.01 -4.25 -15.35
C GLY A 90 -2.03 -4.04 -16.86
N ASP A 91 -1.41 -2.98 -17.36
CA ASP A 91 -1.24 -2.76 -18.79
C ASP A 91 -0.40 -3.91 -19.35
N SER A 92 -1.07 -4.96 -19.82
CA SER A 92 -0.50 -5.97 -20.71
C SER A 92 -0.59 -5.46 -22.14
N SER A 93 0.05 -4.32 -22.42
CA SER A 93 0.37 -3.88 -23.77
C SER A 93 1.82 -4.24 -24.06
N ASN A 94 2.03 -5.51 -24.42
CA ASN A 94 3.09 -5.98 -25.31
C ASN A 94 2.74 -7.41 -25.74
N ALA A 95 2.00 -7.49 -26.84
CA ALA A 95 1.89 -8.65 -27.71
C ALA A 95 2.13 -8.15 -29.14
#